data_AF-A0A2P2I9X6-F1
#
_entry.id   AF-A0A2P2I9X6-F1
#
_cell.length_a   1.000
_cell.length_b   1.000
_cell.length_c   1.000
_cell.angle_alpha   90.00
_cell.angle_beta   90.00
_cell.angle_gamma   90.00
#
_symmetry.space_group_name_H-M   'P 1'
#
loop_
_entity.id
_entity.type
_entity.pdbx_description
1 polymer ?
#
loop_
_entity_poly.entity_id
_entity_poly.type
_entity_poly.pdbx_seq_one_letter_code
_entity_poly.pdbx_strand_id
1 'polypeptide(L)'
;LLRSFKDYFDMPAAIACARAIDIDDRSPNGPPEEYDIWQDVHVALCNMYRREYYSTEQGGFFPELKENPGKYMYEASDRLKKWLMNLKEHTYTFLVSGSSIDYASHTAEFVLGEDWRDYFDTVVCTAKKPHFFTAARPFRYLNGHLDAEEVPLGDLRINGTYSGGNWAELLELVKIETGIDNPHCLYVGDHLCQDVLTPPMVGIDTIAIVEELAAEGMC
;
A
#
# COMPACT_ATOMS: atom_id res chain seq x y z
N LEU A 1 -16.78 -4.27 -16.88
CA LEU A 1 -16.43 -3.16 -15.99
C LEU A 1 -15.10 -2.58 -16.50
N LEU A 2 -15.06 -1.33 -16.96
CA LEU A 2 -13.80 -0.73 -17.43
C LEU A 2 -12.89 -0.54 -16.21
N ARG A 3 -11.79 -1.30 -16.11
CA ARG A 3 -10.77 -1.05 -15.10
C ARG A 3 -9.86 0.04 -15.64
N SER A 4 -9.94 1.24 -15.06
CA SER A 4 -8.88 2.23 -15.21
C SER A 4 -7.64 1.62 -14.57
N PHE A 5 -6.55 1.44 -15.29
CA PHE A 5 -5.26 1.06 -14.70
C PHE A 5 -4.85 2.21 -13.76
N LYS A 6 -4.85 1.96 -12.45
CA LYS A 6 -4.85 3.01 -11.40
C LYS A 6 -3.49 3.25 -10.78
N ASP A 7 -2.58 2.29 -10.90
CA ASP A 7 -1.28 2.34 -10.24
C ASP A 7 -0.25 1.48 -11.00
N TYR A 8 1.00 1.56 -10.57
CA TYR A 8 2.10 0.81 -11.17
C TYR A 8 1.95 -0.72 -11.06
N PHE A 9 1.11 -1.22 -10.16
CA PHE A 9 0.87 -2.66 -10.07
C PHE A 9 0.01 -3.17 -11.21
N ASP A 10 -0.97 -2.37 -11.68
CA ASP A 10 -1.86 -2.79 -12.77
C ASP A 10 -1.50 -2.26 -14.16
N MET A 11 -0.57 -1.30 -14.29
CA MET A 11 -0.02 -0.88 -15.60
C MET A 11 0.44 -2.05 -16.51
N PRO A 12 1.17 -3.08 -16.02
CA PRO A 12 1.57 -4.20 -16.88
C PRO A 12 0.40 -4.95 -17.52
N ALA A 13 -0.77 -4.97 -16.86
CA ALA A 13 -1.95 -5.61 -17.41
C ALA A 13 -2.50 -4.86 -18.63
N ALA A 14 -2.33 -3.53 -18.71
CA ALA A 14 -2.72 -2.76 -19.89
C ALA A 14 -1.95 -3.21 -21.14
N ILE A 15 -0.64 -3.39 -20.97
CA ILE A 15 0.25 -3.86 -22.04
C ILE A 15 -0.09 -5.31 -22.39
N ALA A 16 -0.29 -6.18 -21.39
CA ALA A 16 -0.67 -7.57 -21.62
C ALA A 16 -2.00 -7.69 -22.39
N CYS A 17 -3.01 -6.89 -22.03
CA CYS A 17 -4.27 -6.82 -22.76
C CYS A 17 -4.06 -6.36 -24.20
N ALA A 18 -3.34 -5.26 -24.43
CA ALA A 18 -3.08 -4.78 -25.78
C ALA A 18 -2.37 -5.83 -26.65
N ARG A 19 -1.41 -6.56 -26.08
CA ARG A 19 -0.73 -7.67 -26.77
C ARG A 19 -1.65 -8.84 -27.08
N ALA A 20 -2.58 -9.18 -26.19
CA ALA A 20 -3.56 -10.23 -26.46
C ALA A 20 -4.51 -9.83 -27.60
N ILE A 21 -4.97 -8.57 -27.63
CA ILE A 21 -5.76 -8.01 -28.74
C ILE A 21 -4.97 -8.12 -30.06
N ASP A 22 -3.71 -7.66 -30.08
CA ASP A 22 -2.85 -7.74 -31.28
C ASP A 22 -2.70 -9.17 -31.82
N ILE A 23 -2.78 -10.19 -30.95
CA ILE A 23 -2.69 -11.60 -31.32
C ILE A 23 -4.01 -12.08 -31.93
N ASP A 24 -5.14 -11.75 -31.32
CA ASP A 24 -6.48 -12.11 -31.82
C ASP A 24 -6.79 -11.45 -33.17
N ASP A 25 -6.37 -10.19 -33.35
CA ASP A 25 -6.50 -9.46 -34.62
C ASP A 25 -5.78 -10.13 -35.79
N ARG A 26 -4.69 -10.87 -35.49
CA ARG A 26 -3.90 -11.61 -36.48
C ARG A 26 -4.42 -13.02 -36.72
N SER A 27 -5.55 -13.40 -36.12
CA SER A 27 -6.14 -14.71 -36.35
C SER A 27 -6.49 -14.88 -37.85
N PRO A 28 -6.48 -16.11 -38.38
CA PRO A 28 -6.86 -16.36 -39.78
C PRO A 28 -8.26 -15.88 -40.17
N ASN A 29 -9.15 -15.70 -39.17
CA ASN A 29 -10.51 -15.24 -39.35
C ASN A 29 -10.64 -13.70 -39.26
N GLY A 30 -9.53 -12.99 -39.02
CA GLY A 30 -9.50 -11.56 -38.74
C GLY A 30 -9.88 -11.22 -37.30
N PRO A 31 -10.06 -9.92 -37.00
CA PRO A 31 -10.51 -9.44 -35.69
C PRO A 31 -11.86 -10.03 -35.28
N PRO A 32 -12.02 -10.52 -34.03
CA PRO A 32 -13.32 -10.99 -33.54
C PRO A 32 -14.29 -9.81 -33.31
N GLU A 33 -15.60 -10.11 -33.29
CA GLU A 33 -16.63 -9.11 -32.95
C GLU A 33 -16.55 -8.69 -31.46
N GLU A 34 -16.14 -9.61 -30.59
CA GLU A 34 -15.97 -9.38 -29.15
C GLU A 34 -14.66 -10.00 -28.65
N TYR A 35 -14.02 -9.33 -27.69
CA TYR A 35 -12.80 -9.82 -27.03
C TYR A 35 -13.11 -10.36 -25.64
N ASP A 36 -12.70 -11.60 -25.38
CA ASP A 36 -12.81 -12.24 -24.05
C ASP A 36 -11.44 -12.53 -23.44
N ILE A 37 -10.58 -11.52 -23.40
CA ILE A 37 -9.19 -11.63 -22.90
C ILE A 37 -9.02 -11.09 -21.48
N TRP A 38 -9.90 -10.19 -21.05
CA TRP A 38 -9.70 -9.42 -19.82
C TRP A 38 -9.76 -10.31 -18.59
N GLN A 39 -10.65 -11.30 -18.59
CA GLN A 39 -10.83 -12.19 -17.46
C GLN A 39 -9.54 -12.95 -17.14
N ASP A 40 -8.85 -13.46 -18.17
CA ASP A 40 -7.60 -14.19 -18.01
C ASP A 40 -6.46 -13.28 -17.57
N VAL A 41 -6.32 -12.09 -18.18
CA VAL A 41 -5.31 -11.11 -17.76
C VAL A 41 -5.54 -10.67 -16.31
N HIS A 42 -6.79 -10.45 -15.93
CA HIS A 42 -7.15 -10.07 -14.58
C HIS A 42 -6.82 -11.16 -13.56
N VAL A 43 -7.15 -12.43 -13.86
CA VAL A 43 -6.80 -13.57 -13.00
C VAL A 43 -5.29 -13.71 -12.87
N ALA A 44 -4.54 -13.59 -13.97
CA ALA A 44 -3.07 -13.64 -13.95
C ALA A 44 -2.48 -12.50 -13.10
N LEU A 45 -2.97 -11.27 -13.25
CA LEU A 45 -2.55 -10.12 -12.46
C LEU A 45 -2.81 -10.33 -10.96
N CYS A 46 -4.01 -10.76 -10.60
CA CYS A 46 -4.36 -11.05 -9.21
C CYS A 46 -3.54 -12.21 -8.64
N ASN A 47 -3.21 -13.21 -9.45
CA ASN A 47 -2.39 -14.35 -9.05
C ASN A 47 -0.94 -13.91 -8.74
N MET A 48 -0.36 -13.04 -9.58
CA MET A 48 1.02 -12.56 -9.43
C MET A 48 1.28 -11.86 -8.09
N TYR A 49 0.30 -11.11 -7.58
CA TYR A 49 0.41 -10.33 -6.34
C TYR A 49 -0.33 -10.96 -5.15
N ARG A 50 -0.58 -12.27 -5.17
CA ARG A 50 -1.16 -12.97 -4.01
C ARG A 50 -0.25 -12.84 -2.81
N ARG A 51 -0.76 -12.30 -1.71
CA ARG A 51 0.05 -11.98 -0.52
C ARG A 51 0.69 -13.23 0.08
N GLU A 52 -0.01 -14.36 -0.01
CA GLU A 52 0.47 -15.66 0.46
C GLU A 52 1.72 -16.11 -0.30
N TYR A 53 1.96 -15.62 -1.51
CA TYR A 53 3.14 -15.95 -2.30
C TYR A 53 4.42 -15.32 -1.78
N TYR A 54 4.30 -14.23 -1.00
CA TYR A 54 5.46 -13.68 -0.32
C TYR A 54 6.03 -14.68 0.70
N SER A 55 5.20 -15.21 1.59
CA SER A 55 5.65 -16.16 2.62
C SER A 55 5.90 -17.58 2.10
N THR A 56 5.21 -17.99 1.04
CA THR A 56 5.37 -19.33 0.44
C THR A 56 6.36 -19.41 -0.72
N GLU A 57 6.98 -18.29 -1.09
CA GLU A 57 7.98 -18.17 -2.17
C GLU A 57 7.48 -18.71 -3.51
N GLN A 58 6.23 -18.37 -3.84
CA GLN A 58 5.58 -18.78 -5.08
C GLN A 58 5.52 -17.63 -6.10
N GLY A 59 5.29 -17.98 -7.36
CA GLY A 59 5.20 -17.01 -8.45
C GLY A 59 6.57 -16.44 -8.86
N GLY A 60 6.55 -15.43 -9.73
CA GLY A 60 7.78 -14.77 -10.18
C GLY A 60 8.11 -13.48 -9.42
N PHE A 61 7.08 -12.74 -8.97
CA PHE A 61 7.25 -11.40 -8.42
C PHE A 61 7.98 -11.39 -7.06
N PHE A 62 7.41 -12.03 -6.04
CA PHE A 62 7.98 -11.98 -4.69
C PHE A 62 9.33 -12.69 -4.55
N PRO A 63 9.58 -13.87 -5.16
CA PRO A 63 10.89 -14.51 -5.10
C PRO A 63 12.00 -13.65 -5.72
N GLU A 64 11.78 -13.10 -6.92
CA GLU A 64 12.77 -12.24 -7.58
C GLU A 64 13.00 -10.93 -6.81
N LEU A 65 11.94 -10.33 -6.24
CA LEU A 65 12.04 -9.14 -5.40
C LEU A 65 12.90 -9.40 -4.15
N LYS A 66 12.72 -10.55 -3.50
CA LYS A 66 13.50 -10.94 -2.31
C LYS A 66 14.96 -11.22 -2.64
N GLU A 67 15.22 -11.90 -3.76
CA GLU A 67 16.57 -12.26 -4.18
C GLU A 67 17.34 -11.03 -4.68
N ASN A 68 16.67 -10.10 -5.35
CA ASN A 68 17.28 -8.97 -6.03
C ASN A 68 16.60 -7.61 -5.72
N PRO A 69 16.46 -7.21 -4.45
CA PRO A 69 15.66 -6.03 -4.09
C PRO A 69 16.17 -4.73 -4.72
N GLY A 70 17.49 -4.56 -4.82
CA GLY A 70 18.10 -3.37 -5.42
C GLY A 70 17.89 -3.21 -6.93
N LYS A 71 17.32 -4.21 -7.62
CA LYS A 71 16.86 -4.04 -9.01
C LYS A 71 15.49 -3.35 -9.10
N TYR A 72 14.69 -3.41 -8.04
CA TYR A 72 13.27 -3.04 -8.06
C TYR A 72 12.90 -1.95 -7.06
N MET A 73 13.73 -1.72 -6.04
CA MET A 73 13.50 -0.75 -4.98
C MET A 73 14.68 0.21 -4.86
N TYR A 74 14.37 1.47 -4.58
CA TYR A 74 15.38 2.49 -4.27
C TYR A 74 15.55 2.62 -2.76
N GLU A 75 16.78 2.69 -2.29
CA GLU A 75 17.05 3.11 -0.92
C GLU A 75 16.65 4.57 -0.71
N ALA A 76 16.08 4.87 0.46
CA ALA A 76 15.80 6.24 0.83
C ALA A 76 17.11 7.01 1.02
N SER A 77 17.15 8.24 0.50
CA SER A 77 18.28 9.13 0.75
C SER A 77 18.41 9.48 2.24
N ASP A 78 19.62 9.75 2.72
CA ASP A 78 19.86 10.24 4.09
C ASP A 78 19.04 11.50 4.42
N ARG A 79 18.79 12.34 3.42
CA ARG A 79 17.95 13.53 3.56
C ARG A 79 16.51 13.16 3.92
N LEU A 80 15.94 12.16 3.24
CA LEU A 80 14.59 11.68 3.51
C LEU A 80 14.51 11.02 4.89
N LYS A 81 15.48 10.15 5.22
CA LYS A 81 15.54 9.50 6.54
C LYS A 81 15.59 10.53 7.67
N LYS A 82 16.48 11.53 7.58
CA LYS A 82 16.57 12.63 8.56
C LYS A 82 15.27 13.43 8.65
N TRP A 83 14.64 13.71 7.52
CA TRP A 83 13.38 14.45 7.50
C TRP A 83 12.25 13.68 8.21
N LEU A 84 12.11 12.37 7.96
CA LEU A 84 11.14 11.52 8.65
C LEU A 84 11.37 11.50 10.17
N MET A 85 12.62 11.36 10.61
CA MET A 85 12.94 11.41 12.04
C MET A 85 12.62 12.77 12.67
N ASN A 86 12.90 13.87 11.98
CA ASN A 86 12.56 15.21 12.47
C ASN A 86 11.05 15.45 12.58
N LEU A 87 10.23 14.81 11.73
CA LEU A 87 8.77 14.87 11.86
C LEU A 87 8.30 14.26 13.17
N LYS A 88 8.92 13.14 13.59
CA LYS A 88 8.56 12.45 14.84
C LYS A 88 8.78 13.27 16.10
N GLU A 89 9.71 14.22 16.07
CA GLU A 89 9.94 15.11 17.21
C GLU A 89 8.72 15.99 17.54
N HIS A 90 7.80 16.17 16.59
CA HIS A 90 6.69 17.11 16.69
C HIS A 90 5.32 16.51 16.33
N THR A 91 5.29 15.29 15.77
CA THR A 91 4.08 14.65 15.26
C THR A 91 4.12 13.14 15.49
N TYR A 92 2.95 12.52 15.64
CA TYR A 92 2.87 11.07 15.54
C TYR A 92 2.85 10.64 14.08
N THR A 93 3.64 9.62 13.77
CA THR A 93 3.86 9.10 12.43
C THR A 93 3.28 7.70 12.30
N PHE A 94 2.61 7.44 11.18
CA PHE A 94 1.88 6.20 10.95
C PHE A 94 2.28 5.61 9.60
N LEU A 95 2.64 4.32 9.58
CA LEU A 95 2.69 3.55 8.34
C LEU A 95 1.37 2.81 8.17
N VAL A 96 0.57 3.16 7.15
CA VAL A 96 -0.69 2.48 6.84
C VAL A 96 -0.59 1.83 5.47
N SER A 97 -0.32 0.52 5.45
CA SER A 97 -0.02 -0.25 4.24
C SER A 97 -1.11 -1.29 3.93
N GLY A 98 -1.37 -1.49 2.64
CA GLY A 98 -2.23 -2.57 2.15
C GLY A 98 -1.56 -3.94 2.24
N SER A 99 -0.22 -4.00 2.31
CA SER A 99 0.59 -5.22 2.36
C SER A 99 0.50 -5.93 3.70
N SER A 100 0.78 -7.25 3.70
CA SER A 100 1.04 -7.99 4.94
C SER A 100 2.33 -7.50 5.60
N ILE A 101 2.45 -7.70 6.91
CA ILE A 101 3.56 -7.17 7.70
C ILE A 101 4.93 -7.71 7.28
N ASP A 102 5.01 -8.95 6.83
CA ASP A 102 6.24 -9.59 6.34
C ASP A 102 6.78 -8.90 5.07
N TYR A 103 5.91 -8.64 4.09
CA TYR A 103 6.29 -7.90 2.89
C TYR A 103 6.60 -6.44 3.20
N ALA A 104 5.74 -5.78 4.00
CA ALA A 104 5.95 -4.39 4.39
C ALA A 104 7.28 -4.18 5.14
N SER A 105 7.61 -5.09 6.07
CA SER A 105 8.85 -5.01 6.84
C SER A 105 10.07 -5.21 5.95
N HIS A 106 10.05 -6.17 5.02
CA HIS A 106 11.17 -6.40 4.11
C HIS A 106 11.42 -5.21 3.17
N THR A 107 10.35 -4.63 2.61
CA THR A 107 10.48 -3.40 1.81
C THR A 107 11.00 -2.25 2.66
N ALA A 108 10.45 -2.03 3.85
CA ALA A 108 10.86 -0.93 4.72
C ALA A 108 12.31 -1.09 5.21
N GLU A 109 12.73 -2.31 5.54
CA GLU A 109 14.10 -2.64 5.94
C GLU A 109 15.09 -2.36 4.81
N PHE A 110 14.77 -2.75 3.58
CA PHE A 110 15.61 -2.44 2.43
C PHE A 110 15.67 -0.92 2.17
N VAL A 111 14.54 -0.22 2.21
CA VAL A 111 14.45 1.21 1.84
C VAL A 111 15.00 2.12 2.93
N LEU A 112 14.65 1.88 4.19
CA LEU A 112 14.95 2.77 5.32
C LEU A 112 16.11 2.26 6.19
N GLY A 113 16.38 0.96 6.21
CA GLY A 113 17.40 0.31 7.06
C GLY A 113 16.79 -0.62 8.11
N GLU A 114 17.64 -1.36 8.83
CA GLU A 114 17.21 -2.31 9.88
C GLU A 114 16.37 -1.65 10.99
N ASP A 115 16.58 -0.35 11.22
CA ASP A 115 15.88 0.50 12.18
C ASP A 115 14.62 1.16 11.59
N TRP A 116 14.09 0.69 10.45
CA TRP A 116 12.93 1.31 9.79
C TRP A 116 11.71 1.51 10.71
N ARG A 117 11.57 0.68 11.75
CA ARG A 117 10.46 0.76 12.69
C ARG A 117 10.50 2.04 13.53
N ASP A 118 11.68 2.63 13.72
CA ASP A 118 11.88 3.85 14.49
C ASP A 118 11.32 5.09 13.78
N TYR A 119 11.10 5.02 12.47
CA TYR A 119 10.52 6.09 11.65
C TYR A 119 8.99 6.19 11.75
N PHE A 120 8.33 5.25 12.41
CA PHE A 120 6.88 5.24 12.57
C PHE A 120 6.52 4.97 14.04
N ASP A 121 5.52 5.65 14.58
CA ASP A 121 5.01 5.33 15.91
C ASP A 121 4.15 4.08 15.82
N THR A 122 3.09 4.14 15.00
CA THR A 122 2.22 2.99 14.73
C THR A 122 2.44 2.44 13.33
N VAL A 123 2.40 1.12 13.21
CA VAL A 123 2.37 0.43 11.92
C VAL A 123 1.04 -0.33 11.79
N VAL A 124 0.33 -0.10 10.70
CA VAL A 124 -0.91 -0.77 10.34
C VAL A 124 -0.75 -1.43 8.97
N CYS A 125 -0.70 -2.75 8.96
CA CYS A 125 -0.64 -3.56 7.76
C CYS A 125 -2.01 -4.09 7.38
N THR A 126 -2.16 -4.63 6.17
CA THR A 126 -3.43 -5.18 5.66
C THR A 126 -4.61 -4.20 5.85
N ALA A 127 -4.37 -2.89 5.74
CA ALA A 127 -5.36 -1.84 6.02
C ALA A 127 -6.60 -1.88 5.09
N LYS A 128 -6.52 -2.60 3.95
CA LYS A 128 -7.60 -2.76 2.96
C LYS A 128 -8.25 -1.43 2.55
N LYS A 129 -7.42 -0.43 2.27
CA LYS A 129 -7.84 0.85 1.69
C LYS A 129 -8.75 0.62 0.45
N PRO A 130 -9.75 1.49 0.18
CA PRO A 130 -10.14 2.66 0.96
C PRO A 130 -10.94 2.32 2.24
N HIS A 131 -11.24 1.04 2.50
CA HIS A 131 -12.08 0.64 3.65
C HIS A 131 -11.46 0.99 5.01
N PHE A 132 -10.15 1.17 5.09
CA PHE A 132 -9.52 1.72 6.29
C PHE A 132 -10.17 3.04 6.72
N PHE A 133 -10.48 3.92 5.76
CA PHE A 133 -11.07 5.23 6.02
C PHE A 133 -12.60 5.19 6.07
N THR A 134 -13.23 4.26 5.36
CA THR A 134 -14.69 4.28 5.12
C THR A 134 -15.47 3.21 5.86
N ALA A 135 -14.80 2.25 6.51
CA ALA A 135 -15.45 1.15 7.21
C ALA A 135 -14.85 0.95 8.61
N ALA A 136 -15.59 0.27 9.49
CA ALA A 136 -15.18 -0.04 10.85
C ALA A 136 -14.69 -1.49 10.97
N ARG A 137 -13.55 -1.80 10.34
CA ARG A 137 -12.88 -3.10 10.53
C ARG A 137 -12.04 -3.04 11.81
N PRO A 138 -12.07 -4.09 12.65
CA PRO A 138 -11.31 -4.08 13.90
C PRO A 138 -9.81 -4.19 13.62
N PHE A 139 -9.01 -3.59 14.49
CA PHE A 139 -7.59 -3.89 14.59
C PHE A 139 -7.39 -5.33 15.05
N ARG A 140 -6.34 -5.99 14.57
CA ARG A 140 -5.93 -7.31 15.02
C ARG A 140 -4.47 -7.30 15.47
N TYR A 141 -4.19 -8.06 16.51
CA TYR A 141 -2.83 -8.43 16.86
C TYR A 141 -2.21 -9.25 15.74
N LEU A 142 -0.88 -9.30 15.72
CA LEU A 142 -0.12 -10.10 14.78
C LEU A 142 0.54 -11.26 15.53
N ASN A 143 0.37 -12.48 15.02
CA ASN A 143 1.18 -13.63 15.40
C ASN A 143 2.16 -13.93 14.26
N GLY A 144 3.35 -13.36 14.35
CA GLY A 144 4.27 -13.28 13.22
C GLY A 144 3.67 -12.43 12.09
N HIS A 145 3.41 -13.04 10.94
CA HIS A 145 2.82 -12.36 9.78
C HIS A 145 1.31 -12.57 9.63
N LEU A 146 0.69 -13.33 10.52
CA LEU A 146 -0.71 -13.69 10.47
C LEU A 146 -1.55 -12.84 11.43
N ASP A 147 -2.78 -12.57 11.01
CA ASP A 147 -3.79 -11.97 11.87
C ASP A 147 -4.09 -12.89 13.06
N ALA A 148 -4.15 -12.33 14.25
CA ALA A 148 -4.57 -12.99 15.47
C ALA A 148 -5.89 -12.40 15.99
N GLU A 149 -6.10 -12.41 17.30
CA GLU A 149 -7.26 -11.83 17.95
C GLU A 149 -7.42 -10.32 17.68
N GLU A 150 -8.67 -9.86 17.79
CA GLU A 150 -9.00 -8.44 17.66
C GLU A 150 -8.44 -7.66 18.85
N VAL A 151 -7.96 -6.45 18.58
CA VAL A 151 -7.45 -5.53 19.59
C VAL A 151 -8.60 -4.66 20.07
N PRO A 152 -9.00 -4.74 21.35
CA PRO A 152 -9.93 -3.77 21.91
C PRO A 152 -9.33 -2.36 21.81
N LEU A 153 -10.17 -1.34 21.56
CA LEU A 153 -9.72 0.06 21.50
C LEU A 153 -8.91 0.47 22.74
N GLY A 154 -9.31 0.03 23.93
CA GLY A 154 -8.59 0.31 25.18
C GLY A 154 -7.20 -0.33 25.29
N ASP A 155 -6.87 -1.27 24.40
CA ASP A 155 -5.58 -1.95 24.32
C ASP A 155 -4.73 -1.49 23.12
N LEU A 156 -5.27 -0.63 22.24
CA LEU A 156 -4.48 0.02 21.21
C LEU A 156 -3.43 0.95 21.86
N ARG A 157 -2.22 0.94 21.30
CA ARG A 157 -1.07 1.72 21.78
C ARG A 157 -0.41 2.42 20.61
N ILE A 158 0.07 3.64 20.85
CA ILE A 158 0.69 4.47 19.82
C ILE A 158 1.93 3.84 19.20
N ASN A 159 2.66 3.01 19.95
CA ASN A 159 3.84 2.28 19.48
C ASN A 159 3.51 0.88 18.94
N GLY A 160 2.23 0.59 18.67
CA GLY A 160 1.76 -0.74 18.28
C GLY A 160 1.98 -1.07 16.80
N THR A 161 1.97 -2.37 16.51
CA THR A 161 1.99 -2.92 15.14
C THR A 161 0.79 -3.83 14.98
N TYR A 162 -0.07 -3.52 14.00
CA TYR A 162 -1.39 -4.14 13.86
C TYR A 162 -1.73 -4.52 12.43
N SER A 163 -2.73 -5.38 12.28
CA SER A 163 -3.35 -5.72 11.00
C SER A 163 -4.78 -5.20 10.91
N GLY A 164 -5.20 -4.79 9.72
CA GLY A 164 -6.56 -4.32 9.45
C GLY A 164 -6.83 -2.94 10.03
N GLY A 165 -7.75 -2.86 10.99
CA GLY A 165 -8.11 -1.62 11.65
C GLY A 165 -8.91 -0.65 10.79
N ASN A 166 -9.13 0.53 11.35
CA ASN A 166 -9.85 1.63 10.72
C ASN A 166 -9.35 2.98 11.23
N TRP A 167 -9.63 4.03 10.45
CA TRP A 167 -9.24 5.39 10.75
C TRP A 167 -9.88 5.94 12.03
N ALA A 168 -11.15 5.61 12.30
CA ALA A 168 -11.85 6.18 13.45
C ALA A 168 -11.19 5.76 14.78
N GLU A 169 -10.84 4.49 14.94
CA GLU A 169 -10.11 3.99 16.11
C GLU A 169 -8.66 4.48 16.15
N LEU A 170 -7.98 4.62 15.00
CA LEU A 170 -6.64 5.21 14.96
C LEU A 170 -6.64 6.68 15.39
N LEU A 171 -7.62 7.45 14.91
CA LEU A 171 -7.82 8.84 15.29
C LEU A 171 -8.13 8.96 16.78
N GLU A 172 -8.98 8.09 17.32
CA GLU A 172 -9.28 8.06 18.76
C GLU A 172 -8.03 7.78 19.60
N LEU A 173 -7.18 6.83 19.17
CA LEU A 173 -5.87 6.61 19.79
C LEU A 173 -5.03 7.90 19.80
N VAL A 174 -4.95 8.62 18.68
CA VAL A 174 -4.22 9.90 18.61
C VAL A 174 -4.78 10.94 19.57
N LYS A 175 -6.12 11.06 19.68
CA LYS A 175 -6.75 11.99 20.61
C LYS A 175 -6.40 11.67 22.06
N ILE A 176 -6.45 10.40 22.44
CA ILE A 176 -6.10 9.93 23.78
C ILE A 176 -4.64 10.27 24.10
N GLU A 177 -3.73 9.99 23.17
CA GLU A 177 -2.27 10.15 23.38
C GLU A 177 -1.82 11.62 23.35
N THR A 178 -2.49 12.47 22.57
CA THR A 178 -2.17 13.90 22.47
C THR A 178 -2.97 14.78 23.44
N GLY A 179 -4.15 14.32 23.89
CA GLY A 179 -5.14 15.17 24.56
C GLY A 179 -5.78 16.24 23.66
N ILE A 180 -5.61 16.13 22.34
CA ILE A 180 -6.16 17.08 21.36
C ILE A 180 -7.44 16.51 20.78
N ASP A 181 -8.56 17.23 20.93
CA ASP A 181 -9.87 16.76 20.45
C ASP A 181 -9.96 16.63 18.91
N ASN A 182 -9.27 17.51 18.19
CA ASN A 182 -9.28 17.58 16.72
C ASN A 182 -7.85 17.69 16.18
N PRO A 183 -7.06 16.58 16.22
CA PRO A 183 -5.70 16.60 15.72
C PRO A 183 -5.71 16.77 14.20
N HIS A 184 -4.82 17.64 13.70
CA HIS A 184 -4.64 17.79 12.26
C HIS A 184 -3.89 16.58 11.72
N CYS A 185 -4.41 16.00 10.64
CA CYS A 185 -3.88 14.77 10.06
C CYS A 185 -3.54 15.01 8.59
N LEU A 186 -2.38 14.51 8.17
CA LEU A 186 -1.89 14.59 6.80
C LEU A 186 -1.57 13.17 6.31
N TYR A 187 -2.15 12.76 5.19
CA TYR A 187 -1.90 11.46 4.57
C TYR A 187 -1.11 11.62 3.27
N VAL A 188 -0.09 10.79 3.10
CA VAL A 188 0.77 10.79 1.92
C VAL A 188 0.65 9.43 1.24
N GLY A 189 0.34 9.42 -0.07
CA GLY A 189 0.25 8.17 -0.83
C GLY A 189 0.13 8.40 -2.33
N ASP A 190 0.25 7.32 -3.09
CA ASP A 190 0.32 7.32 -4.56
C ASP A 190 -1.01 6.92 -5.20
N HIS A 191 -1.81 6.07 -4.54
CA HIS A 191 -3.05 5.61 -5.14
C HIS A 191 -4.13 6.70 -5.10
N LEU A 192 -4.36 7.40 -6.20
CA LEU A 192 -5.29 8.54 -6.33
C LEU A 192 -6.65 8.32 -5.63
N CYS A 193 -7.36 7.22 -5.92
CA CYS A 193 -8.67 7.00 -5.30
C CYS A 193 -8.59 6.73 -3.77
N GLN A 194 -7.68 5.86 -3.36
CA GLN A 194 -7.68 5.30 -2.00
C GLN A 194 -6.91 6.17 -1.01
N ASP A 195 -5.88 6.85 -1.48
CA ASP A 195 -4.91 7.58 -0.66
C ASP A 195 -5.04 9.10 -0.79
N VAL A 196 -5.59 9.61 -1.90
CA VAL A 196 -5.70 11.06 -2.14
C VAL A 196 -7.16 11.52 -2.05
N LEU A 197 -8.08 10.82 -2.70
CA LEU A 197 -9.49 11.25 -2.77
C LEU A 197 -10.34 10.76 -1.59
N THR A 198 -9.97 9.66 -0.94
CA THR A 198 -10.75 9.11 0.19
C THR A 198 -10.45 9.81 1.52
N PRO A 199 -9.19 10.06 1.95
CA PRO A 199 -8.91 10.66 3.25
C PRO A 199 -9.58 12.04 3.51
N PRO A 200 -9.73 12.95 2.53
CA PRO A 200 -10.44 14.21 2.73
C PRO A 200 -11.91 14.04 3.16
N MET A 201 -12.54 12.91 2.80
CA MET A 201 -13.91 12.60 3.21
C MET A 201 -14.05 12.39 4.72
N VAL A 202 -12.95 12.14 5.43
CA VAL A 202 -12.87 11.95 6.88
C VAL A 202 -12.00 13.00 7.57
N GLY A 203 -11.79 14.15 6.91
CA GLY A 203 -11.12 15.32 7.49
C GLY A 203 -9.59 15.24 7.52
N ILE A 204 -8.98 14.44 6.64
CA ILE A 204 -7.52 14.31 6.52
C ILE A 204 -7.04 15.08 5.28
N ASP A 205 -6.04 15.95 5.45
CA ASP A 205 -5.37 16.60 4.33
C ASP A 205 -4.50 15.59 3.58
N THR A 206 -4.29 15.76 2.27
CA THR A 206 -3.55 14.78 1.46
C THR A 206 -2.42 15.39 0.64
N ILE A 207 -1.36 14.61 0.48
CA ILE A 207 -0.29 14.83 -0.49
C ILE A 207 -0.21 13.60 -1.39
N ALA A 208 -0.37 13.83 -2.70
CA ALA A 208 -0.19 12.80 -3.71
C ALA A 208 1.30 12.63 -4.04
N ILE A 209 1.78 11.39 -4.05
CA ILE A 209 3.05 11.03 -4.69
C ILE A 209 2.74 10.69 -6.15
N VAL A 210 3.36 11.41 -7.08
CA VAL A 210 3.18 11.20 -8.53
C VAL A 210 4.55 11.18 -9.19
N GLU A 211 5.08 9.97 -9.38
CA GLU A 211 6.45 9.77 -9.90
C GLU A 211 6.57 10.22 -11.36
N GLU A 212 5.49 10.12 -12.12
CA GLU A 212 5.40 10.48 -13.53
C GLU A 212 5.71 11.97 -13.77
N LEU A 213 5.46 12.83 -12.78
CA LEU A 213 5.78 14.26 -12.87
C LEU A 213 7.28 14.49 -13.11
N ALA A 214 8.14 13.59 -12.63
CA ALA A 214 9.57 13.68 -12.90
C ALA A 214 9.90 13.42 -14.37
N ALA A 215 9.22 12.46 -15.00
CA ALA A 215 9.37 12.17 -16.43
C ALA A 215 8.84 13.32 -17.31
N GLU A 216 7.83 14.04 -16.83
CA GLU A 216 7.26 15.23 -17.49
C GLU A 216 8.09 16.52 -17.26
N GLY A 217 9.22 16.42 -16.54
CA GLY A 217 10.13 17.54 -16.30
C GLY A 217 9.62 18.58 -15.30
N MET A 218 8.75 18.17 -14.37
CA MET A 218 8.12 19.06 -13.39
C MET A 218 8.84 19.11 -12.03
N CYS A 219 10.05 18.56 -11.91
CA CYS A 219 10.82 18.47 -10.66
C CYS A 219 12.23 19.08 -10.76
#